data_AF-A0AAV2FE90-F1
#
_entry.id   AF-A0AAV2FE90-F1
#
_cell.length_a   1.000
_cell.length_b   1.000
_cell.length_c   1.000
_cell.angle_alpha   90.00
_cell.angle_beta   90.00
_cell.angle_gamma   90.00
#
_symmetry.space_group_name_H-M   'P 1'
#
loop_
_entity.id
_entity.type
_entity.pdbx_description
1 polymer ?
#
loop_
_entity_poly.entity_id
_entity_poly.type
_entity_poly.pdbx_seq_one_letter_code
_entity_poly.pdbx_strand_id
1 'polypeptide(L)'
;MLVYVDDIVITGNDSALIQRLFAFLHDNFALRELGSLSYFHDIEVHRSSTGLILSQRKFIQDLLDRAHMSAANAISTPSTIDIIHQSALDSSPPFSDPAMYRSIVGGLQYLSFTRPDISFAVNHVSQFQHSPTDNHWEAVKRILRYLRGTINRGPEFSEPTSLHVHGYSDASWASCPKDRKSITGFAVFL
;
A
#
# COMPACT_ATOMS: atom_id res chain seq x y z
N MET A 1 7.12 -16.83 14.17
CA MET A 1 6.90 -17.54 12.90
C MET A 1 5.63 -16.98 12.29
N LEU A 2 5.68 -16.58 11.02
CA LEU A 2 4.53 -16.18 10.22
C LEU A 2 4.36 -17.22 9.11
N VAL A 3 3.13 -17.70 8.92
CA VAL A 3 2.79 -18.67 7.87
C VAL A 3 1.66 -18.10 7.05
N TYR A 4 1.83 -18.07 5.73
CA TYR A 4 0.78 -17.75 4.78
C TYR A 4 0.78 -18.80 3.67
N VAL A 5 -0.28 -19.60 3.61
CA VAL A 5 -0.42 -20.72 2.63
C VAL A 5 0.86 -21.58 2.62
N ASP A 6 1.69 -21.47 1.59
CA ASP A 6 2.93 -22.21 1.35
C ASP A 6 4.20 -21.42 1.73
N ASP A 7 4.09 -20.13 2.02
CA ASP A 7 5.20 -19.28 2.42
C ASP A 7 5.33 -19.19 3.94
N ILE A 8 6.56 -19.40 4.45
CA ILE A 8 6.89 -19.36 5.88
C ILE A 8 8.01 -18.36 6.12
N VAL A 9 7.79 -17.41 7.04
CA VAL A 9 8.82 -16.52 7.56
C VAL A 9 9.15 -16.90 9.00
N ILE A 10 10.42 -17.29 9.20
CA ILE A 10 10.96 -17.63 10.51
C ILE A 10 11.84 -16.46 10.98
N THR A 11 11.57 -15.98 12.20
CA THR A 11 12.30 -14.90 12.86
C THR A 11 12.34 -15.18 14.35
N GLY A 12 13.36 -14.67 15.03
CA GLY A 12 13.59 -14.85 16.47
C GLY A 12 14.93 -14.25 16.91
N ASN A 13 15.13 -14.17 18.22
CA ASN A 13 16.36 -13.66 18.84
C ASN A 13 17.34 -14.77 19.26
N ASP A 14 16.95 -16.04 19.15
CA ASP A 14 17.79 -17.22 19.43
C ASP A 14 18.07 -17.98 18.12
N SER A 15 19.29 -17.84 17.62
CA SER A 15 19.71 -18.48 16.38
C SER A 15 19.73 -20.01 16.48
N ALA A 16 20.05 -20.58 17.66
CA ALA A 16 20.06 -22.02 17.85
C ALA A 16 18.64 -22.59 17.80
N LEU A 17 17.67 -21.89 18.41
CA LEU A 17 16.27 -22.27 18.33
C LEU A 17 15.71 -22.16 16.91
N ILE A 18 16.08 -21.11 16.17
CA ILE A 18 15.71 -20.96 14.75
C ILE A 18 16.25 -22.14 13.94
N GLN A 19 17.53 -22.50 14.11
CA GLN A 19 18.15 -23.61 13.39
C GLN A 19 17.50 -24.97 13.72
N ARG A 20 17.16 -25.21 14.99
CA ARG A 20 16.41 -26.42 15.39
C ARG A 20 15.02 -26.47 14.75
N LEU A 21 14.33 -25.34 14.69
CA LEU A 21 13.02 -25.26 14.03
C LEU A 21 13.13 -25.51 12.52
N PHE A 22 14.16 -24.95 11.86
CA PHE A 22 14.43 -25.23 10.45
C PHE A 22 14.68 -26.72 10.19
N ALA A 23 15.53 -27.38 11.00
CA ALA A 23 15.79 -28.81 10.87
C ALA A 23 14.51 -29.64 11.05
N PHE A 24 13.73 -29.35 12.10
CA PHE A 24 12.45 -30.02 12.32
C PHE A 24 11.49 -29.87 11.12
N LEU A 25 11.39 -28.67 10.55
CA LEU A 25 10.52 -28.43 9.41
C LEU A 25 11.02 -29.12 8.14
N HIS A 26 12.33 -29.16 7.90
CA HIS A 26 12.93 -29.85 6.76
C HIS A 26 12.76 -31.38 6.83
N ASP A 27 12.80 -31.95 8.04
CA ASP A 27 12.59 -33.38 8.26
C ASP A 27 11.14 -33.82 8.01
N ASN A 28 10.17 -32.92 8.25
CA ASN A 28 8.75 -33.23 8.16
C ASN A 28 8.09 -32.76 6.84
N PHE A 29 8.70 -31.78 6.16
CA PHE A 29 8.12 -31.14 4.97
C PHE A 29 9.17 -30.89 3.89
N ALA A 30 8.78 -31.04 2.64
CA ALA A 30 9.61 -30.68 1.50
C ALA A 30 9.68 -29.14 1.35
N LEU A 31 10.61 -28.51 2.07
CA LEU A 31 10.78 -27.06 2.09
C LEU A 31 12.02 -26.63 1.31
N ARG A 32 11.88 -25.51 0.59
CA ARG A 32 13.00 -24.82 -0.04
C ARG A 32 13.41 -23.63 0.82
N GLU A 33 14.67 -23.60 1.25
CA GLU A 33 15.22 -22.45 1.93
C GLU A 33 15.56 -21.35 0.92
N LEU A 34 15.05 -20.13 1.17
CA LEU A 34 15.28 -18.95 0.33
C LEU A 34 16.30 -17.98 0.94
N GLY A 35 16.85 -18.33 2.11
CA GLY A 35 17.82 -17.52 2.85
C GLY A 35 17.18 -16.31 3.53
N SER A 36 17.92 -15.20 3.59
CA SER A 36 17.47 -13.96 4.21
C SER A 36 16.20 -13.42 3.54
N LEU A 37 15.24 -13.00 4.36
CA LEU A 37 13.99 -12.38 3.90
C LEU A 37 14.28 -11.20 2.97
N SER A 38 13.92 -11.37 1.69
CA SER A 38 14.06 -10.36 0.62
C SER A 38 12.74 -10.10 -0.11
N TYR A 39 11.80 -11.05 -0.09
CA TYR A 39 10.48 -10.92 -0.72
C TYR A 39 9.44 -11.74 0.04
N PHE A 40 8.23 -11.20 0.21
CA PHE A 40 7.08 -11.91 0.77
C PHE A 40 5.78 -11.28 0.23
N HIS A 41 4.96 -12.04 -0.52
CA HIS A 41 3.74 -11.56 -1.20
C HIS A 41 3.82 -10.12 -1.73
N ASP A 42 4.60 -9.91 -2.78
CA ASP A 42 4.77 -8.63 -3.46
C ASP A 42 5.40 -7.51 -2.62
N ILE A 43 5.83 -7.81 -1.38
CA ILE A 43 6.59 -6.91 -0.51
C ILE A 43 8.07 -7.30 -0.59
N GLU A 44 8.85 -6.40 -1.16
CA GLU A 44 10.30 -6.43 -1.15
C GLU A 44 10.81 -5.93 0.19
N VAL A 45 11.75 -6.67 0.78
CA VAL A 45 12.39 -6.30 2.05
C VAL A 45 13.84 -5.95 1.77
N HIS A 46 14.17 -4.66 1.91
CA HIS A 46 15.53 -4.16 1.75
C HIS A 46 16.14 -3.92 3.12
N ARG A 47 17.25 -4.60 3.42
CA ARG A 47 17.99 -4.38 4.68
C ARG A 47 18.96 -3.21 4.52
N SER A 48 18.86 -2.21 5.40
CA SER A 48 19.83 -1.11 5.52
C SER A 48 20.68 -1.31 6.79
N SER A 49 21.70 -0.47 6.98
CA SER A 49 22.46 -0.43 8.24
C SER A 49 21.62 0.07 9.43
N THR A 50 20.48 0.72 9.15
CA THR A 50 19.62 1.39 10.14
C THR A 50 18.29 0.68 10.37
N GLY A 51 17.96 -0.35 9.56
CA GLY A 51 16.69 -1.04 9.67
C GLY A 51 16.28 -1.84 8.44
N LEU A 52 14.97 -1.97 8.26
CA LEU A 52 14.30 -2.67 7.18
C LEU A 52 13.39 -1.71 6.41
N ILE A 53 13.56 -1.62 5.09
CA ILE A 53 12.70 -0.85 4.21
C ILE A 53 11.76 -1.83 3.49
N LEU A 54 10.45 -1.61 3.64
CA LEU A 54 9.44 -2.37 2.89
C LEU A 54 9.10 -1.63 1.59
N SER A 55 9.34 -2.25 0.45
CA SER A 55 9.07 -1.71 -0.89
C SER A 55 8.06 -2.60 -1.62
N GLN A 56 7.27 -1.99 -2.51
CA GLN A 56 6.41 -2.72 -3.45
C GLN A 56 6.66 -2.21 -4.88
N ARG A 57 7.91 -1.93 -5.22
CA ARG A 57 8.30 -1.32 -6.49
C ARG A 57 7.76 -2.09 -7.68
N LYS A 58 7.97 -3.41 -7.72
CA LYS A 58 7.47 -4.26 -8.81
C LYS A 58 5.94 -4.18 -8.92
N PHE A 59 5.23 -4.29 -7.80
CA PHE A 59 3.77 -4.22 -7.78
C PHE A 59 3.24 -2.86 -8.27
N ILE A 60 3.90 -1.75 -7.91
CA ILE A 60 3.54 -0.41 -8.44
C ILE A 60 3.74 -0.38 -9.95
N GLN A 61 4.82 -0.94 -10.47
CA GLN A 61 5.08 -1.00 -11.91
C GLN A 61 3.99 -1.81 -12.63
N ASP A 62 3.66 -3.00 -12.11
CA ASP A 62 2.61 -3.86 -12.68
C ASP A 62 1.23 -3.20 -12.61
N LEU A 63 0.97 -2.39 -11.59
CA LEU A 63 -0.27 -1.60 -11.47
C LEU A 63 -0.31 -0.45 -12.51
N LEU A 64 0.82 0.23 -12.74
CA LEU A 64 0.94 1.25 -13.77
C LEU A 64 0.76 0.66 -15.17
N ASP A 65 1.35 -0.50 -15.43
CA ASP A 65 1.25 -1.19 -16.73
C ASP A 65 -0.20 -1.61 -17.01
N ARG A 66 -0.89 -2.19 -16.02
CA ARG A 66 -2.32 -2.53 -16.10
C ARG A 66 -3.23 -1.32 -16.36
N ALA A 67 -2.85 -0.14 -15.86
CA ALA A 67 -3.60 1.10 -16.08
C ALA A 67 -3.15 1.84 -17.36
N HIS A 68 -2.19 1.31 -18.12
CA HIS A 68 -1.56 1.96 -19.27
C HIS A 68 -0.91 3.33 -18.92
N MET A 69 -0.28 3.41 -17.74
CA MET A 69 0.29 4.64 -17.17
C MET A 69 1.80 4.59 -16.90
N SER A 70 2.52 3.58 -17.41
CA SER A 70 3.95 3.39 -17.19
C SER A 70 4.80 4.59 -17.63
N ALA A 71 4.39 5.27 -18.72
CA ALA A 71 5.03 6.45 -19.27
C ALA A 71 4.46 7.78 -18.75
N ALA A 72 3.58 7.75 -17.74
CA ALA A 72 2.91 8.96 -17.26
C ALA A 72 3.89 9.92 -16.55
N ASN A 73 3.65 11.22 -16.71
CA ASN A 73 4.41 12.25 -16.01
C ASN A 73 4.12 12.21 -14.51
N ALA A 74 5.19 12.21 -13.71
CA ALA A 74 5.07 12.21 -12.25
C ALA A 74 4.37 13.48 -11.72
N ILE A 75 3.77 13.37 -10.54
CA ILE A 75 3.23 14.50 -9.78
C ILE A 75 3.61 14.39 -8.31
N SER A 76 3.64 15.51 -7.60
CA SER A 76 4.15 15.58 -6.22
C SER A 76 3.15 15.22 -5.13
N THR A 77 1.84 15.19 -5.43
CA THR A 77 0.81 14.86 -4.44
C THR A 77 -0.21 13.85 -4.98
N PRO A 78 -0.70 12.92 -4.13
CA PRO A 78 -1.65 11.89 -4.55
C PRO A 78 -3.06 12.44 -4.83
N SER A 79 -3.41 13.58 -4.24
CA SER A 79 -4.72 14.23 -4.41
C SER A 79 -4.64 15.75 -4.25
N THR A 80 -5.70 16.45 -4.66
CA THR A 80 -5.94 17.89 -4.43
C THR A 80 -7.39 18.12 -4.05
N ILE A 81 -7.65 19.26 -3.38
CA ILE A 81 -9.00 19.70 -3.03
C ILE A 81 -9.90 19.75 -4.27
N ASP A 82 -9.42 20.35 -5.37
CA ASP A 82 -10.19 20.47 -6.62
C ASP A 82 -10.63 19.12 -7.17
N ILE A 83 -9.74 18.12 -7.15
CA ILE A 83 -10.07 16.77 -7.63
C ILE A 83 -11.15 16.16 -6.77
N ILE A 84 -11.02 16.23 -5.44
CA ILE A 84 -12.01 15.68 -4.50
C ILE A 84 -13.39 16.32 -4.72
N HIS A 85 -13.43 17.64 -4.93
CA HIS A 85 -14.68 18.34 -5.22
C HIS A 85 -15.26 17.92 -6.58
N GLN A 86 -14.44 17.81 -7.61
CA GLN A 86 -14.88 17.41 -8.95
C GLN A 86 -15.43 15.98 -8.99
N SER A 87 -14.80 15.04 -8.28
CA SER A 87 -15.34 13.68 -8.15
C SER A 87 -16.68 13.67 -7.40
N ALA A 88 -16.85 14.50 -6.36
CA ALA A 88 -18.09 14.53 -5.59
C ALA A 88 -19.31 15.12 -6.32
N LEU A 89 -19.11 15.86 -7.41
CA LEU A 89 -20.16 16.61 -8.12
C LEU A 89 -20.97 15.78 -9.13
N ASP A 90 -20.67 14.48 -9.31
CA ASP A 90 -21.38 13.55 -10.21
C ASP A 90 -21.66 14.13 -11.63
N SER A 91 -20.79 15.02 -12.11
CA SER A 91 -21.04 15.85 -13.29
C SER A 91 -20.48 15.26 -14.60
N SER A 92 -19.67 14.20 -14.50
CA SER A 92 -19.09 13.52 -15.67
C SER A 92 -19.83 12.23 -16.01
N PRO A 93 -19.79 11.78 -17.28
CA PRO A 93 -20.36 10.50 -17.68
C PRO A 93 -19.82 9.31 -16.88
N PRO A 94 -20.59 8.20 -16.81
CA PRO A 94 -20.09 6.94 -16.25
C PRO A 94 -18.81 6.49 -16.97
N PHE A 95 -17.86 5.99 -16.19
CA PHE A 95 -16.60 5.49 -16.75
C PHE A 95 -16.88 4.22 -17.56
N SER A 96 -16.31 4.16 -18.76
CA SER A 96 -16.59 3.09 -19.73
C SER A 96 -16.20 1.69 -19.26
N ASP A 97 -15.20 1.55 -18.38
CA ASP A 97 -14.75 0.25 -17.84
C ASP A 97 -14.74 0.20 -16.30
N PRO A 98 -15.90 -0.05 -15.66
CA PRO A 98 -15.97 -0.18 -14.21
C PRO A 98 -15.13 -1.33 -13.63
N ALA A 99 -14.83 -2.37 -14.43
CA ALA A 99 -14.03 -3.50 -13.99
C ALA A 99 -12.56 -3.11 -13.83
N MET A 100 -12.00 -2.37 -14.80
CA MET A 100 -10.67 -1.78 -14.70
C MET A 100 -10.58 -0.85 -13.49
N TYR A 101 -11.58 0.02 -13.28
CA TYR A 101 -11.61 0.90 -12.11
C TYR A 101 -11.48 0.12 -10.81
N ARG A 102 -12.32 -0.90 -10.61
CA ARG A 102 -12.31 -1.74 -9.39
C ARG A 102 -10.99 -2.50 -9.24
N SER A 103 -10.45 -3.06 -10.32
CA SER A 103 -9.18 -3.77 -10.29
C SER A 103 -8.02 -2.86 -9.86
N ILE A 104 -7.95 -1.63 -10.39
CA ILE A 104 -6.89 -0.69 -10.06
C ILE A 104 -7.05 -0.16 -8.64
N VAL A 105 -8.27 0.23 -8.24
CA VAL A 105 -8.53 0.71 -6.88
C VAL A 105 -8.28 -0.39 -5.84
N GLY A 106 -8.61 -1.65 -6.13
CA GLY A 106 -8.26 -2.78 -5.27
C GLY A 106 -6.74 -2.94 -5.10
N GLY A 107 -5.97 -2.77 -6.19
CA GLY A 107 -4.50 -2.75 -6.12
C GLY A 107 -3.95 -1.58 -5.30
N LEU A 108 -4.54 -0.39 -5.43
CA LEU A 108 -4.17 0.79 -4.63
C LEU A 108 -4.49 0.60 -3.14
N GLN A 109 -5.60 -0.08 -2.82
CA GLN A 109 -5.97 -0.42 -1.44
C GLN A 109 -4.93 -1.35 -0.82
N TYR A 110 -4.46 -2.35 -1.58
CA TYR A 110 -3.38 -3.23 -1.14
C TYR A 110 -2.07 -2.47 -0.91
N LEU A 111 -1.70 -1.57 -1.82
CA LEU A 111 -0.51 -0.72 -1.68
C LEU A 111 -0.52 0.18 -0.44
N SER A 112 -1.69 0.51 0.09
CA SER A 112 -1.81 1.43 1.24
C SER A 112 -1.11 0.89 2.51
N PHE A 113 -0.85 -0.42 2.58
CA PHE A 113 -0.07 -1.02 3.67
C PHE A 113 1.40 -0.58 3.69
N THR A 114 2.05 -0.45 2.53
CA THR A 114 3.44 0.05 2.43
C THR A 114 3.50 1.49 1.94
N ARG A 115 2.36 2.11 1.60
CA ARG A 115 2.24 3.48 1.15
C ARG A 115 1.15 4.22 1.92
N PRO A 116 1.34 4.46 3.24
CA PRO A 116 0.35 5.16 4.05
C PRO A 116 0.06 6.58 3.55
N ASP A 117 0.99 7.17 2.79
CA ASP A 117 0.88 8.50 2.19
C ASP A 117 -0.21 8.60 1.09
N ILE A 118 -0.66 7.49 0.51
CA ILE A 118 -1.77 7.48 -0.45
C ILE A 118 -3.12 7.12 0.17
N SER A 119 -3.15 6.62 1.42
CA SER A 119 -4.35 6.03 2.04
C SER A 119 -5.58 6.92 1.99
N PHE A 120 -5.42 8.23 2.20
CA PHE A 120 -6.52 9.18 2.12
C PHE A 120 -7.10 9.28 0.70
N ALA A 121 -6.24 9.39 -0.32
CA ALA A 121 -6.67 9.50 -1.71
C ALA A 121 -7.33 8.20 -2.20
N VAL A 122 -6.76 7.05 -1.80
CA VAL A 122 -7.31 5.73 -2.11
C VAL A 122 -8.67 5.52 -1.45
N ASN A 123 -8.82 5.87 -0.18
CA ASN A 123 -10.10 5.80 0.53
C ASN A 123 -11.19 6.62 -0.19
N HIS A 124 -10.85 7.83 -0.68
CA HIS A 124 -11.79 8.65 -1.42
C HIS A 124 -12.27 7.96 -2.72
N VAL A 125 -11.36 7.47 -3.56
CA VAL A 125 -11.73 6.83 -4.84
C VAL A 125 -12.45 5.49 -4.63
N SER A 126 -12.19 4.79 -3.52
CA SER A 126 -12.89 3.55 -3.14
C SER A 126 -14.38 3.75 -2.90
N GLN A 127 -14.84 4.96 -2.57
CA GLN A 127 -16.27 5.24 -2.32
C GLN A 127 -17.14 5.11 -3.59
N PHE A 128 -16.53 5.17 -4.78
CA PHE A 128 -17.24 5.23 -6.05
C PHE A 128 -17.19 3.92 -6.86
N GLN A 129 -16.74 2.81 -6.26
CA GLN A 129 -16.54 1.52 -6.95
C GLN A 129 -17.81 0.93 -7.61
N HIS A 130 -19.00 1.26 -7.08
CA HIS A 130 -20.27 0.77 -7.61
C HIS A 130 -20.61 1.42 -8.97
N SER A 131 -20.36 2.73 -9.11
CA SER A 131 -20.70 3.50 -10.30
C SER A 131 -19.65 4.59 -10.55
N PRO A 132 -18.44 4.21 -11.02
CA PRO A 132 -17.38 5.16 -11.28
C PRO A 132 -17.73 6.06 -12.48
N THR A 133 -17.15 7.25 -12.51
CA THR A 133 -17.32 8.25 -13.57
C THR A 133 -15.94 8.67 -14.09
N ASP A 134 -15.89 9.39 -15.20
CA ASP A 134 -14.60 9.86 -15.74
C ASP A 134 -13.83 10.74 -14.75
N ASN A 135 -14.51 11.59 -13.96
CA ASN A 135 -13.87 12.37 -12.90
C ASN A 135 -13.25 11.48 -11.81
N HIS A 136 -13.92 10.38 -11.43
CA HIS A 136 -13.35 9.40 -10.50
C HIS A 136 -12.09 8.75 -11.08
N TRP A 137 -12.09 8.47 -12.38
CA TRP A 137 -10.92 7.91 -13.05
C TRP A 137 -9.76 8.90 -13.12
N GLU A 138 -10.01 10.20 -13.34
CA GLU A 138 -8.97 11.24 -13.25
C GLU A 138 -8.30 11.27 -11.85
N ALA A 139 -9.09 11.11 -10.80
CA ALA A 139 -8.56 11.01 -9.43
C ALA A 139 -7.63 9.78 -9.27
N VAL A 140 -8.04 8.61 -9.78
CA VAL A 140 -7.20 7.40 -9.78
C VAL A 140 -5.91 7.61 -10.58
N LYS A 141 -6.00 8.19 -11.78
CA LYS A 141 -4.83 8.50 -12.61
C LYS A 141 -3.84 9.42 -11.91
N ARG A 142 -4.31 10.38 -11.11
CA ARG A 142 -3.42 11.21 -10.30
C ARG A 142 -2.64 10.39 -9.27
N ILE A 143 -3.31 9.49 -8.54
CA ILE A 143 -2.63 8.62 -7.56
C ILE A 143 -1.55 7.79 -8.26
N LEU A 144 -1.85 7.23 -9.43
CA LEU A 144 -0.89 6.47 -10.23
C LEU A 144 0.31 7.33 -10.68
N ARG A 145 0.08 8.57 -11.13
CA ARG A 145 1.17 9.52 -11.47
C ARG A 145 2.05 9.85 -10.26
N TYR A 146 1.46 9.97 -9.08
CA TYR A 146 2.20 10.19 -7.84
C TYR A 146 3.06 8.98 -7.48
N LEU A 147 2.49 7.78 -7.57
CA LEU A 147 3.19 6.51 -7.37
C LEU A 147 4.35 6.33 -8.35
N ARG A 148 4.19 6.68 -9.63
CA ARG A 148 5.29 6.71 -10.60
C ARG A 148 6.45 7.55 -10.05
N GLY A 149 6.17 8.79 -9.65
CA GLY A 149 7.20 9.70 -9.12
C GLY A 149 7.88 9.22 -7.84
N THR A 150 7.22 8.33 -7.10
CA THR A 150 7.62 7.89 -5.76
C THR A 150 7.80 6.38 -5.66
N ILE A 151 8.09 5.72 -6.77
CA ILE A 151 8.06 4.24 -6.87
C ILE A 151 9.06 3.54 -5.93
N ASN A 152 10.17 4.21 -5.59
CA ASN A 152 11.21 3.69 -4.70
C ASN A 152 10.99 4.07 -3.23
N ARG A 153 9.83 4.65 -2.86
CA ARG A 153 9.51 5.00 -1.47
C ARG A 153 8.83 3.84 -0.76
N GLY A 154 9.15 3.69 0.52
CA GLY A 154 8.53 2.74 1.43
C GLY A 154 8.88 3.08 2.87
N PRO A 155 8.14 2.56 3.86
CA PRO A 155 8.43 2.76 5.27
C PRO A 155 9.74 2.06 5.65
N GLU A 156 10.55 2.74 6.46
CA GLU A 156 11.72 2.18 7.12
C GLU A 156 11.36 1.84 8.58
N PHE A 157 11.65 0.62 8.99
CA PHE A 157 11.51 0.13 10.35
C PHE A 157 12.91 -0.07 10.95
N SER A 158 13.26 0.78 11.90
CA SER A 158 14.50 0.65 12.68
C SER A 158 14.27 -0.21 13.92
N GLU A 159 15.37 -0.63 14.54
CA GLU A 159 15.28 -1.31 15.84
C GLU A 159 14.61 -0.38 16.86
N PRO A 160 13.59 -0.87 17.60
CA PRO A 160 12.89 -0.06 18.57
C PRO A 160 13.82 0.30 19.74
N THR A 161 13.84 1.57 20.12
CA THR A 161 14.61 2.04 21.29
C THR A 161 13.87 1.77 22.60
N SER A 162 12.56 1.55 22.56
CA SER A 162 11.70 1.22 23.69
C SER A 162 10.52 0.38 23.21
N LEU A 163 9.89 -0.38 24.12
CA LEU A 163 8.68 -1.17 23.83
C LEU A 163 7.40 -0.38 24.18
N HIS A 164 7.42 0.94 23.98
CA HIS A 164 6.29 1.81 24.27
C HIS A 164 5.37 1.91 23.05
N VAL A 165 4.07 1.76 23.29
CA VAL A 165 3.07 1.96 22.25
C VAL A 165 2.94 3.46 21.95
N HIS A 166 3.20 3.85 20.71
CA HIS A 166 3.03 5.21 20.21
C HIS A 166 1.80 5.28 19.30
N GLY A 167 0.84 6.13 19.66
CA GLY A 167 -0.36 6.39 18.86
C GLY A 167 -0.34 7.80 18.28
N TYR A 168 -0.60 7.90 16.97
CA TYR A 168 -0.78 9.16 16.26
C TYR A 168 -2.19 9.20 15.67
N SER A 169 -2.83 10.35 15.71
CA SER A 169 -4.14 10.57 15.08
C SER A 169 -4.16 11.91 14.38
N ASP A 170 -4.79 11.95 13.21
CA ASP A 170 -5.06 13.17 12.46
C ASP A 170 -6.50 13.14 11.93
N ALA A 171 -7.09 14.30 11.69
CA ALA A 171 -8.43 14.41 11.16
C ALA A 171 -8.51 15.54 10.13
N SER A 172 -9.12 15.23 8.99
CA SER A 172 -9.33 16.20 7.95
C SER A 172 -10.47 17.17 8.31
N TRP A 173 -10.44 18.40 7.79
CA TRP A 173 -11.50 19.39 8.06
C TRP A 173 -12.62 19.30 7.02
N ALA A 174 -13.79 18.79 7.43
CA ALA A 174 -15.02 18.79 6.64
C ALA A 174 -14.86 18.35 5.17
N SER A 175 -14.12 17.26 4.97
CA SER A 175 -13.67 16.81 3.65
C SER A 175 -14.76 16.24 2.76
N CYS A 176 -15.91 15.84 3.31
CA CYS A 176 -17.06 15.50 2.49
C CYS A 176 -17.80 16.77 2.04
N PRO A 177 -17.90 17.06 0.73
CA PRO A 177 -18.61 18.24 0.26
C PRO A 177 -20.12 18.19 0.51
N LYS A 178 -20.70 16.98 0.64
CA LYS A 178 -22.16 16.78 0.79
C LYS A 178 -22.61 16.93 2.25
N ASP A 179 -21.95 16.27 3.20
CA ASP A 179 -22.37 16.24 4.62
C ASP A 179 -21.37 16.90 5.59
N ARG A 180 -20.27 17.48 5.09
CA ARG A 180 -19.24 18.19 5.86
C ARG A 180 -18.57 17.35 6.95
N LYS A 181 -18.64 16.01 6.87
CA LYS A 181 -17.94 15.14 7.80
C LYS A 181 -16.43 15.13 7.56
N SER A 182 -15.71 15.07 8.67
CA SER A 182 -14.27 14.85 8.74
C SER A 182 -13.92 13.38 8.57
N ILE A 183 -12.75 13.09 8.02
CA ILE A 183 -12.18 11.75 7.93
C ILE A 183 -11.01 11.69 8.91
N THR A 184 -11.06 10.76 9.85
CA THR A 184 -10.00 10.53 10.83
C THR A 184 -9.06 9.42 10.34
N GLY A 185 -7.76 9.63 10.50
CA GLY A 185 -6.73 8.62 10.35
C GLY A 185 -5.97 8.43 11.66
N PHE A 186 -5.48 7.22 11.90
CA PHE A 186 -4.60 6.94 13.03
C PHE A 186 -3.54 5.92 12.64
N ALA A 187 -2.41 5.96 13.34
CA ALA A 187 -1.32 5.00 13.21
C ALA A 187 -0.81 4.63 14.60
N VAL A 188 -0.63 3.34 14.85
CA VAL A 188 -0.15 2.81 16.13
C VAL A 188 1.13 2.02 15.87
N PHE A 189 2.19 2.40 16.57
CA PHE A 189 3.51 1.78 16.49
C PHE A 189 3.91 1.22 17.87
N LEU A 190 4.76 0.20 17.87
CA LEU A 190 5.34 -0.43 19.06
C LEU A 190 6.86 -0.28 19.01
#